data_AF-A0A7X3QMQ7-F1
#
_entry.id   AF-A0A7X3QMQ7-F1
#
_cell.length_a   1.000
_cell.length_b   1.000
_cell.length_c   1.000
_cell.angle_alpha   90.00
_cell.angle_beta   90.00
_cell.angle_gamma   90.00
#
_symmetry.space_group_name_H-M   'P 1'
#
loop_
_entity.id
_entity.type
_entity.pdbx_description
1 polymer ?
#
loop_
_entity_poly.entity_id
_entity_poly.type
_entity_poly.pdbx_seq_one_letter_code
_entity_poly.pdbx_strand_id
1 'polypeptide(L)'
;QMVRDAEDHAEEDRQQREKVETRNAAENSAFAAEKLVKENEDKISDEMKEDINGKIAAVRAAISDDDTDRIKSSMEELNTALQAVGQAVYSQQGGAQASAEDVDETPSDDSDGDGDDDGTVEGEFREVR
;
A
#
# COMPACT_ATOMS: atom_id res chain seq x y z
N GLN A 1 2.95 43.33 -2.13
CA GLN A 1 4.10 42.48 -2.50
C GLN A 1 4.36 41.45 -1.41
N MET A 2 4.43 41.80 -0.12
CA MET A 2 4.62 40.82 0.96
C MET A 2 3.63 39.63 1.03
N VAL A 3 2.37 39.79 0.62
CA VAL A 3 1.38 38.68 0.68
C VAL A 3 1.64 37.62 -0.39
N ARG A 4 1.99 38.03 -1.61
CA ARG A 4 2.29 37.09 -2.71
C ARG A 4 3.60 36.36 -2.45
N ASP A 5 4.62 37.09 -2.00
CA ASP A 5 5.90 36.48 -1.64
C ASP A 5 5.73 35.43 -0.52
N ALA A 6 4.87 35.70 0.48
CA ALA A 6 4.57 34.75 1.55
C ALA A 6 3.77 33.51 1.08
N GLU A 7 2.83 33.69 0.13
CA GLU A 7 2.07 32.59 -0.47
C GLU A 7 2.95 31.68 -1.33
N ASP A 8 3.84 32.25 -2.15
CA ASP A 8 4.76 31.51 -3.00
C ASP A 8 5.75 30.67 -2.17
N HIS A 9 6.31 31.24 -1.09
CA HIS A 9 7.17 30.49 -0.16
C HIS A 9 6.43 29.37 0.57
N ALA A 10 5.17 29.59 0.96
CA ALA A 10 4.36 28.55 1.60
C ALA A 10 4.08 27.37 0.66
N GLU A 11 3.91 27.63 -0.64
CA GLU A 11 3.66 26.59 -1.63
C GLU A 11 4.93 25.82 -2.00
N GLU A 12 6.08 26.50 -2.08
CA GLU A 12 7.38 25.84 -2.25
C GLU A 12 7.71 24.90 -1.08
N ASP A 13 7.50 25.35 0.17
CA ASP A 13 7.73 24.54 1.37
C ASP A 13 6.83 23.30 1.41
N ARG A 14 5.56 23.45 1.00
CA ARG A 14 4.62 22.32 0.90
C ARG A 14 5.07 21.29 -0.11
N GLN A 15 5.46 21.73 -1.32
CA GLN A 15 5.93 20.82 -2.37
C GLN A 15 7.21 20.08 -1.96
N GLN A 16 8.16 20.76 -1.32
CA GLN A 16 9.38 20.12 -0.80
C GLN A 16 9.05 19.07 0.26
N ARG A 17 8.12 19.40 1.17
CA ARG A 17 7.66 18.46 2.19
C ARG A 17 6.99 17.23 1.58
N GLU A 18 6.04 17.42 0.68
CA GLU A 18 5.32 16.33 0.00
C GLU A 18 6.29 15.41 -0.73
N LYS A 19 7.29 15.99 -1.41
CA LYS A 19 8.33 15.24 -2.10
C LYS A 19 9.14 14.35 -1.15
N VAL A 20 9.58 14.89 -0.02
CA VAL A 20 10.32 14.13 0.99
C VAL A 20 9.45 13.02 1.59
N GLU A 21 8.20 13.32 1.93
CA GLU A 21 7.24 12.35 2.46
C GLU A 21 6.98 11.22 1.45
N THR A 22 6.76 11.56 0.18
CA THR A 22 6.57 10.60 -0.92
C THR A 22 7.79 9.70 -1.07
N ARG A 23 9.01 10.27 -1.02
CA ARG A 23 10.25 9.49 -1.14
C ARG A 23 10.42 8.52 0.03
N ASN A 24 10.18 8.98 1.26
CA ASN A 24 10.29 8.14 2.45
C ASN A 24 9.24 7.01 2.44
N ALA A 25 8.01 7.30 2.01
CA ALA A 25 6.98 6.29 1.85
C ALA A 25 7.40 5.23 0.82
N ALA A 26 7.92 5.67 -0.33
CA ALA A 26 8.40 4.78 -1.39
C ALA A 26 9.56 3.88 -0.95
N GLU A 27 10.54 4.43 -0.22
CA GLU A 27 11.66 3.68 0.34
C GLU A 27 11.18 2.58 1.31
N ASN A 28 10.25 2.93 2.21
CA ASN A 28 9.65 1.97 3.14
C ASN A 28 8.87 0.87 2.41
N SER A 29 8.05 1.23 1.42
CA SER A 29 7.29 0.26 0.61
C SER A 29 8.21 -0.69 -0.16
N ALA A 30 9.27 -0.17 -0.79
CA ALA A 30 10.24 -0.98 -1.51
C ALA A 30 10.96 -1.97 -0.57
N PHE A 31 11.37 -1.52 0.62
CA PHE A 31 11.99 -2.38 1.62
C PHE A 31 11.04 -3.47 2.15
N ALA A 32 9.80 -3.10 2.47
CA ALA A 32 8.79 -4.04 2.93
C ALA A 32 8.49 -5.11 1.87
N ALA A 33 8.41 -4.71 0.60
CA ALA A 33 8.20 -5.61 -0.52
C ALA A 33 9.35 -6.62 -0.69
N GLU A 34 10.61 -6.16 -0.63
CA GLU A 34 11.78 -7.05 -0.69
C GLU A 34 11.75 -8.08 0.44
N LYS A 35 11.42 -7.62 1.65
CA LYS A 35 11.32 -8.49 2.81
C LYS A 35 10.24 -9.56 2.60
N LEU A 36 9.05 -9.15 2.14
CA LEU A 36 7.95 -10.09 1.87
C LEU A 36 8.34 -11.15 0.84
N VAL A 37 8.96 -10.74 -0.27
CA VAL A 37 9.43 -11.66 -1.32
C VAL A 37 10.44 -12.66 -0.76
N LYS A 38 11.39 -12.18 0.04
CA LYS A 38 12.42 -13.02 0.66
C LYS A 38 11.83 -14.01 1.67
N GLU A 39 10.85 -13.59 2.46
CA GLU A 39 10.21 -14.43 3.47
C GLU A 39 9.24 -15.47 2.90
N ASN A 40 8.83 -15.30 1.64
CA ASN A 40 7.89 -16.20 0.95
C ASN A 40 8.47 -16.73 -0.36
N GLU A 41 9.80 -16.75 -0.51
CA GLU A 41 10.48 -17.09 -1.77
C GLU A 41 10.18 -18.52 -2.26
N ASP A 42 9.80 -19.40 -1.33
CA ASP A 42 9.41 -20.80 -1.51
C ASP A 42 7.90 -20.97 -1.79
N LYS A 43 7.10 -19.92 -1.55
CA LYS A 43 5.64 -19.90 -1.68
C LYS A 43 5.13 -19.14 -2.90
N ILE A 44 5.97 -18.30 -3.50
CA ILE A 44 5.63 -17.53 -4.72
C ILE A 44 6.30 -18.15 -5.95
N SER A 45 5.68 -18.01 -7.11
CA SER A 45 6.29 -18.44 -8.37
C SER A 45 7.49 -17.55 -8.74
N ASP A 46 8.41 -18.09 -9.54
CA ASP A 46 9.55 -17.31 -10.04
C ASP A 46 9.11 -16.12 -10.90
N GLU A 47 7.99 -16.25 -11.63
CA GLU A 47 7.38 -15.16 -12.40
C GLU A 47 6.92 -14.01 -11.50
N MET A 48 6.20 -14.30 -10.41
CA MET A 48 5.78 -13.26 -9.44
C MET A 48 6.98 -12.64 -8.73
N LYS A 49 8.00 -13.44 -8.44
CA LYS A 49 9.25 -12.97 -7.83
C LYS A 49 9.99 -12.01 -8.77
N GLU A 50 10.07 -12.32 -10.05
CA GLU A 50 10.70 -11.45 -11.05
C GLU A 50 9.91 -10.16 -11.23
N ASP A 51 8.58 -10.24 -11.35
CA ASP A 51 7.72 -9.07 -11.49
C ASP A 51 7.85 -8.09 -10.31
N ILE A 52 7.71 -8.57 -9.07
CA ILE A 52 7.84 -7.71 -7.88
C ILE A 52 9.24 -7.12 -7.77
N ASN A 53 10.30 -7.90 -7.99
CA ASN A 53 11.66 -7.36 -7.96
C ASN A 53 11.87 -6.27 -9.03
N GLY A 54 11.25 -6.43 -10.20
CA GLY A 54 11.20 -5.39 -11.23
C GLY A 54 10.50 -4.12 -10.75
N LYS A 55 9.34 -4.23 -10.10
CA LYS A 55 8.60 -3.07 -9.55
C LYS A 55 9.37 -2.38 -8.42
N ILE A 56 10.01 -3.14 -7.53
CA ILE A 56 10.89 -2.60 -6.47
C ILE A 56 12.03 -1.80 -7.10
N ALA A 57 12.66 -2.34 -8.14
CA ALA A 57 13.74 -1.64 -8.84
C ALA A 57 13.24 -0.35 -9.51
N ALA A 58 12.02 -0.35 -10.10
CA ALA A 58 11.41 0.83 -10.68
C ALA A 58 11.16 1.93 -9.64
N VAL A 59 10.62 1.59 -8.46
CA VAL A 59 10.45 2.52 -7.35
C VAL A 59 11.78 3.13 -6.91
N ARG A 60 12.83 2.31 -6.74
CA ARG A 60 14.16 2.78 -6.34
C ARG A 60 14.83 3.66 -7.39
N ALA A 61 14.65 3.36 -8.67
CA ALA A 61 15.12 4.20 -9.76
C ALA A 61 14.41 5.57 -9.73
N ALA A 62 13.08 5.59 -9.56
CA ALA A 62 12.32 6.84 -9.47
C ALA A 62 12.73 7.70 -8.26
N ILE A 63 13.01 7.06 -7.10
CA ILE A 63 13.58 7.73 -5.92
C ILE A 63 14.94 8.35 -6.24
N SER A 64 15.81 7.63 -6.95
CA SER A 64 17.16 8.08 -7.30
C SER A 64 17.15 9.22 -8.34
N ASP A 65 16.17 9.18 -9.25
CA ASP A 65 15.92 10.20 -10.28
C ASP A 65 15.19 11.43 -9.71
N ASP A 66 14.73 11.36 -8.45
CA ASP A 66 14.03 12.43 -7.73
C ASP A 66 12.71 12.88 -8.43
N ASP A 67 12.08 11.93 -9.12
CA ASP A 67 10.88 12.09 -9.94
C ASP A 67 9.63 11.68 -9.16
N THR A 68 8.98 12.65 -8.51
CA THR A 68 7.85 12.41 -7.59
C THR A 68 6.65 11.74 -8.27
N ASP A 69 6.34 12.09 -9.52
CA ASP A 69 5.21 11.50 -10.25
C ASP A 69 5.49 10.04 -10.62
N ARG A 70 6.74 9.76 -11.03
CA ARG A 70 7.19 8.39 -11.29
C ARG A 70 7.28 7.55 -10.02
N ILE A 71 7.62 8.15 -8.88
CA ILE A 71 7.57 7.47 -7.58
C ILE A 71 6.14 7.03 -7.28
N LYS A 72 5.17 7.95 -7.36
CA LYS A 72 3.75 7.67 -7.07
C LYS A 72 3.22 6.54 -7.94
N SER A 73 3.39 6.63 -9.26
CA SER A 73 2.95 5.59 -10.20
C SER A 73 3.65 4.24 -9.98
N SER A 74 4.97 4.24 -9.75
CA SER A 74 5.71 2.99 -9.48
C SER A 74 5.28 2.34 -8.16
N MET A 75 4.92 3.13 -7.14
CA MET A 75 4.37 2.63 -5.89
C MET A 75 2.99 1.99 -6.08
N GLU A 76 2.11 2.57 -6.90
CA GLU A 76 0.80 1.98 -7.23
C GLU A 76 0.96 0.62 -7.92
N GLU A 77 1.90 0.53 -8.87
CA GLU A 77 2.22 -0.73 -9.55
C GLU A 77 2.79 -1.77 -8.56
N LEU A 78 3.69 -1.36 -7.67
CA LEU A 78 4.24 -2.22 -6.63
C LEU A 78 3.15 -2.75 -5.69
N ASN A 79 2.24 -1.88 -5.25
CA ASN A 79 1.11 -2.27 -4.40
C ASN A 79 0.20 -3.29 -5.09
N THR A 80 -0.07 -3.11 -6.37
CA THR A 80 -0.86 -4.06 -7.17
C THR A 80 -0.18 -5.44 -7.23
N ALA A 81 1.13 -5.47 -7.46
CA ALA A 81 1.89 -6.72 -7.49
C ALA A 81 1.93 -7.40 -6.11
N LEU A 82 2.06 -6.63 -5.03
CA LEU A 82 2.00 -7.13 -3.65
C LEU A 82 0.65 -7.76 -3.30
N GLN A 83 -0.46 -7.17 -3.77
CA GLN A 83 -1.79 -7.76 -3.61
C GLN A 83 -1.90 -9.13 -4.30
N ALA A 84 -1.37 -9.26 -5.52
CA ALA A 84 -1.34 -10.53 -6.24
C ALA A 84 -0.53 -11.60 -5.50
N VAL A 85 0.62 -11.23 -4.91
CA VAL A 85 1.41 -12.15 -4.06
C VAL A 85 0.68 -12.51 -2.77
N GLY A 86 0.02 -11.55 -2.12
CA GLY A 86 -0.81 -11.82 -0.94
C GLY A 86 -1.87 -12.87 -1.24
N GLN A 87 -2.57 -12.73 -2.36
CA GLN A 87 -3.56 -13.71 -2.83
C GLN A 87 -2.92 -15.07 -3.12
N ALA A 88 -1.77 -15.12 -3.78
CA ALA A 88 -1.07 -16.36 -4.09
C ALA A 88 -0.63 -17.11 -2.82
N VAL A 89 0.02 -16.42 -1.87
CA VAL A 89 0.48 -16.99 -0.60
C VAL A 89 -0.69 -17.47 0.27
N TYR A 90 -1.77 -16.69 0.35
CA TYR A 90 -2.95 -17.06 1.12
C TYR A 90 -3.70 -18.26 0.48
N SER A 91 -3.78 -18.30 -0.86
CA SER A 91 -4.37 -19.44 -1.57
C SER A 91 -3.55 -20.74 -1.39
N GLN A 92 -2.23 -20.63 -1.19
CA GLN A 92 -1.36 -21.76 -0.91
C GLN A 92 -1.45 -22.25 0.54
N GLN A 93 -1.73 -21.35 1.50
CA GLN A 93 -2.02 -21.72 2.90
C GLN A 93 -3.48 -22.22 3.08
N GLY A 94 -4.40 -21.76 2.23
CA GLY A 94 -5.84 -21.98 2.27
C GLY A 94 -6.36 -23.37 1.86
N GLY A 95 -5.52 -24.40 1.95
CA GLY A 95 -5.96 -25.73 2.37
C GLY A 95 -6.27 -25.81 3.88
N ALA A 96 -5.99 -24.76 4.65
CA ALA A 96 -6.43 -24.62 6.03
C ALA A 96 -6.61 -23.14 6.41
N GLN A 97 -7.85 -22.79 6.74
CA GLN A 97 -8.25 -21.70 7.64
C GLN A 97 -8.05 -20.26 7.14
N ALA A 98 -9.03 -19.81 6.35
CA ALA A 98 -9.37 -18.40 6.25
C ALA A 98 -9.84 -17.87 7.61
N SER A 99 -9.08 -16.93 8.18
CA SER A 99 -9.49 -15.92 9.17
C SER A 99 -8.26 -15.07 9.49
N ALA A 100 -8.06 -13.99 8.74
CA ALA A 100 -7.29 -12.83 9.18
C ALA A 100 -8.29 -11.67 9.06
N GLU A 101 -9.01 -11.34 10.13
CA GLU A 101 -8.57 -10.39 11.16
C GLU A 101 -8.26 -9.04 10.53
N ASP A 102 -9.33 -8.24 10.47
CA ASP A 102 -9.35 -6.78 10.50
C ASP A 102 -8.12 -6.18 11.18
N VAL A 103 -7.42 -5.32 10.45
CA VAL A 103 -6.58 -4.27 11.01
C VAL A 103 -6.66 -3.05 10.10
N ASP A 104 -7.57 -2.16 10.46
CA ASP A 104 -7.53 -0.71 10.28
C ASP A 104 -8.69 -0.14 11.11
N GLU A 105 -8.62 0.81 12.04
CA GLU A 105 -7.59 1.58 12.72
C GLU A 105 -8.33 2.24 13.92
N THR A 106 -7.69 2.35 15.07
CA THR A 106 -8.20 3.00 16.31
C THR A 106 -8.10 4.55 16.24
N PRO A 107 -8.54 5.31 17.26
CA PRO A 107 -9.89 5.66 17.72
C PRO A 107 -10.14 7.20 17.64
N SER A 108 -11.31 7.63 18.14
CA SER A 108 -11.72 9.02 18.50
C SER A 108 -12.42 9.85 17.42
N ASP A 109 -13.74 10.00 17.57
CA ASP A 109 -14.32 11.34 17.76
C ASP A 109 -15.65 11.23 18.54
N ASP A 110 -15.82 12.15 19.48
CA ASP A 110 -17.01 12.39 20.28
C ASP A 110 -18.22 12.71 19.38
N SER A 111 -19.33 11.99 19.53
CA SER A 111 -20.67 12.56 19.35
C SER A 111 -21.74 11.66 19.94
N ASP A 112 -22.46 12.25 20.90
CA ASP A 112 -23.71 11.82 21.52
C ASP A 112 -24.68 11.12 20.56
N GLY A 113 -25.30 10.05 21.06
CA GLY A 113 -26.15 9.17 20.28
C GLY A 113 -27.59 9.65 20.06
N ASP A 114 -28.25 8.99 19.09
CA ASP A 114 -29.62 8.48 19.12
C ASP A 114 -29.88 7.76 17.77
N GLY A 115 -30.52 6.58 17.79
CA GLY A 115 -31.27 6.06 16.63
C GLY A 115 -30.78 4.77 15.95
N ASP A 116 -31.37 3.66 16.38
CA ASP A 116 -31.95 2.54 15.59
C ASP A 116 -31.28 1.97 14.31
N ASP A 117 -30.98 0.68 14.44
CA ASP A 117 -31.48 -0.46 13.64
C ASP A 117 -30.95 -0.76 12.22
N ASP A 118 -30.58 -2.04 12.10
CA ASP A 118 -30.65 -2.94 10.94
C ASP A 118 -29.60 -2.86 9.81
N GLY A 119 -29.05 -4.04 9.51
CA GLY A 119 -28.12 -4.24 8.40
C GLY A 119 -27.15 -5.40 8.57
N THR A 120 -27.67 -6.58 8.91
CA THR A 120 -26.94 -7.86 8.85
C THR A 120 -26.31 -8.05 7.47
N VAL A 121 -25.01 -8.33 7.40
CA VAL A 121 -24.39 -8.90 6.19
C VAL A 121 -24.14 -10.38 6.44
N GLU A 122 -25.10 -11.16 5.96
CA GLU A 122 -25.19 -12.61 5.99
C GLU A 122 -24.16 -13.20 5.02
N GLY A 123 -23.26 -14.02 5.55
CA GLY A 123 -22.24 -14.71 4.76
C GLY A 123 -22.87 -15.78 3.86
N GLU A 124 -22.79 -15.60 2.54
CA GLU A 124 -23.08 -16.64 1.57
C GLU A 124 -21.78 -17.22 0.96
N PHE A 125 -21.30 -18.29 1.59
CA PHE A 125 -20.35 -19.25 1.01
C PHE A 125 -21.00 -19.95 -0.21
N ARG A 126 -20.38 -19.90 -1.39
CA ARG A 126 -20.67 -20.83 -2.49
C ARG A 126 -19.56 -21.84 -2.66
N GLU A 127 -19.86 -23.06 -2.22
CA GLU A 127 -19.16 -24.29 -2.55
C GLU A 127 -19.30 -24.57 -4.06
N VAL A 128 -18.18 -24.67 -4.78
CA VAL A 128 -18.15 -25.18 -6.16
C VAL A 128 -17.59 -26.60 -6.13
N ARG A 129 -18.38 -27.48 -6.73
CA ARG A 129 -18.33 -28.94 -6.72
C ARG A 129 -17.30 -29.51 -7.70
#